data_AF-A0A7J4BB48-F1
#
_entry.id   AF-A0A7J4BB48-F1
#
_cell.length_a   1.000
_cell.length_b   1.000
_cell.length_c   1.000
_cell.angle_alpha   90.00
_cell.angle_beta   90.00
_cell.angle_gamma   90.00
#
_symmetry.space_group_name_H-M   'P 1'
#
loop_
_entity.id
_entity.type
_entity.pdbx_description
1 polymer ?
#
loop_
_entity_poly.entity_id
_entity_poly.type
_entity_poly.pdbx_seq_one_letter_code
_entity_poly.pdbx_strand_id
1 'polypeptide(L)'
;MDIKELLSQGYLITPDAKKVLEQLSDAERSYLLKKISGFIIDASACSIIPKIKILQELEQKNFLSINDFAQRYMKRWEILQKILLSRVELNDAVSVASAQGNCTVIGLITKRQDHFILEDPTGTLTLFIKQQDAEKIENDDVIAAKGTVNNKTMDVSEIIYPDVQIHMPRKTSYDLFISCQQNETLQDCDVSFIIDEDQCKLRYLGKEAILKNPSLISLNDVIILYYSGTQYPINVLRKRFIQRKYSDFILENVPDVIITNAVKDPINYKGVSVLPSGYILNLKNYEKTKIQDVATEQIK
;
A
#
# COMPACT_ATOMS: atom_id res chain seq x y z
N MET A 1 12.30 33.46 1.65
CA MET A 1 12.97 33.79 0.36
C MET A 1 11.95 34.44 -0.56
N ASP A 2 12.19 35.70 -0.95
CA ASP A 2 11.25 36.49 -1.77
C ASP A 2 11.45 36.21 -3.27
N ILE A 3 10.42 36.38 -4.11
CA ILE A 3 10.55 36.33 -5.58
C ILE A 3 11.56 37.36 -6.07
N LYS A 4 11.65 38.52 -5.42
CA LYS A 4 12.69 39.51 -5.73
C LYS A 4 14.10 38.95 -5.53
N GLU A 5 14.28 38.10 -4.53
CA GLU A 5 15.53 37.42 -4.25
C GLU A 5 15.87 36.43 -5.37
N LEU A 6 14.90 35.65 -5.84
CA LEU A 6 15.06 34.77 -7.00
C LEU A 6 15.47 35.52 -8.27
N LEU A 7 14.79 36.64 -8.57
CA LEU A 7 15.13 37.47 -9.71
C LEU A 7 16.54 38.06 -9.58
N SER A 8 16.94 38.47 -8.36
CA SER A 8 18.29 38.99 -8.09
C SER A 8 19.39 37.93 -8.24
N GLN A 9 19.04 36.65 -8.04
CA GLN A 9 19.92 35.50 -8.27
C GLN A 9 19.96 35.07 -9.76
N GLY A 10 19.25 35.77 -10.64
CA GLY A 10 19.28 35.54 -12.09
C GLY A 10 18.24 34.55 -12.62
N TYR A 11 17.27 34.12 -11.79
CA TYR A 11 16.17 33.27 -12.26
C TYR A 11 15.15 34.09 -13.06
N LEU A 12 14.68 33.54 -14.19
CA LEU A 12 13.56 34.03 -14.99
C LEU A 12 12.30 33.27 -14.59
N ILE A 13 11.28 33.98 -14.12
CA ILE A 13 10.06 33.37 -13.59
C ILE A 13 8.89 33.71 -14.51
N THR A 14 8.21 32.68 -15.03
CA THR A 14 7.00 32.88 -15.84
C THR A 14 5.84 33.43 -14.98
N PRO A 15 4.88 34.16 -15.55
CA PRO A 15 3.74 34.70 -14.80
C PRO A 15 2.95 33.62 -14.03
N ASP A 16 2.80 32.42 -14.58
CA ASP A 16 2.08 31.34 -13.92
C ASP A 16 2.91 30.67 -12.82
N ALA A 17 4.22 30.50 -13.01
CA ALA A 17 5.11 30.06 -11.94
C ALA A 17 5.09 31.01 -10.76
N LYS A 18 5.05 32.33 -11.01
CA LYS A 18 4.98 33.35 -9.96
C LYS A 18 3.79 33.11 -9.02
N LYS A 19 2.60 32.87 -9.57
CA LYS A 19 1.39 32.59 -8.77
C LYS A 19 1.56 31.38 -7.87
N VAL A 20 2.21 30.33 -8.37
CA VAL A 20 2.47 29.11 -7.59
C VAL A 20 3.51 29.39 -6.50
N LEU A 21 4.63 30.03 -6.85
CA LEU A 21 5.71 30.37 -5.92
C LEU A 21 5.26 31.25 -4.75
N GLU A 22 4.28 32.14 -4.97
CA GLU A 22 3.69 32.98 -3.92
C GLU A 22 2.90 32.17 -2.87
N GLN A 23 2.42 30.98 -3.23
CA GLN A 23 1.66 30.10 -2.33
C GLN A 23 2.53 29.10 -1.57
N LEU A 24 3.81 28.98 -1.94
CA LEU A 24 4.73 28.03 -1.34
C LEU A 24 5.32 28.56 -0.03
N SER A 25 5.53 27.65 0.91
CA SER A 25 6.35 27.91 2.09
C SER A 25 7.82 28.14 1.73
N ASP A 26 8.58 28.77 2.62
CA ASP A 26 10.02 28.98 2.42
C ASP A 26 10.79 27.67 2.25
N ALA A 27 10.39 26.60 2.93
CA ALA A 27 11.00 25.29 2.80
C ALA A 27 10.75 24.66 1.41
N GLU A 28 9.53 24.78 0.89
CA GLU A 28 9.17 24.32 -0.46
C GLU A 28 9.91 25.10 -1.54
N ARG A 29 10.04 26.43 -1.39
CA ARG A 29 10.83 27.26 -2.31
C ARG A 29 12.31 26.89 -2.29
N SER A 30 12.86 26.68 -1.09
CA SER A 30 14.26 26.26 -0.93
C SER A 30 14.53 24.89 -1.54
N TYR A 31 13.60 23.95 -1.40
CA TYR A 31 13.68 22.64 -2.02
C TYR A 31 13.64 22.73 -3.55
N LEU A 32 12.69 23.50 -4.09
CA LEU A 32 12.56 23.71 -5.52
C LEU A 32 13.87 24.21 -6.14
N LEU A 33 14.49 25.23 -5.54
CA LEU A 33 15.76 25.77 -6.03
C LEU A 33 16.91 24.78 -6.02
N LYS A 34 16.99 23.91 -5.01
CA LYS A 34 18.02 22.86 -4.96
C LYS A 34 17.87 21.82 -6.08
N LYS A 35 16.67 21.69 -6.66
CA LYS A 35 16.33 20.62 -7.63
C LYS A 35 16.18 21.11 -9.06
N ILE A 36 15.97 22.41 -9.30
CA ILE A 36 15.92 22.95 -10.67
C ILE A 36 17.34 23.05 -11.23
N SER A 37 17.58 22.44 -12.39
CA SER A 37 18.78 22.62 -13.20
C SER A 37 18.53 23.66 -14.30
N GLY A 38 18.59 24.95 -13.96
CA GLY A 38 18.44 26.02 -14.94
C GLY A 38 18.00 27.36 -14.36
N PHE A 39 17.98 28.39 -15.22
CA PHE A 39 17.59 29.74 -14.82
C PHE A 39 16.09 30.01 -15.01
N ILE A 40 15.35 29.18 -15.73
CA ILE A 40 13.93 29.42 -16.02
C ILE A 40 13.06 28.60 -15.07
N ILE A 41 12.18 29.27 -14.33
CA ILE A 41 11.15 28.66 -13.49
C ILE A 41 9.79 28.87 -14.16
N ASP A 42 9.26 27.79 -14.72
CA ASP A 42 7.89 27.72 -15.22
C ASP A 42 6.95 26.98 -14.26
N ALA A 43 5.66 26.93 -14.59
CA ALA A 43 4.68 26.24 -13.75
C ALA A 43 4.94 24.73 -13.67
N SER A 44 5.58 24.13 -14.68
CA SER A 44 5.94 22.72 -14.69
C SER A 44 7.08 22.41 -13.73
N ALA A 45 8.04 23.33 -13.56
CA ALA A 45 9.11 23.20 -12.57
C ALA A 45 8.54 23.07 -11.14
N CYS A 46 7.43 23.75 -10.84
CA CYS A 46 6.77 23.65 -9.54
C CYS A 46 6.15 22.28 -9.27
N SER A 47 5.99 21.41 -10.28
CA SER A 47 5.55 20.02 -10.09
C SER A 47 6.57 19.14 -9.36
N ILE A 48 7.82 19.61 -9.25
CA ILE A 48 8.89 18.99 -8.46
C ILE A 48 8.58 19.04 -6.95
N ILE A 49 7.67 19.91 -6.54
CA ILE A 49 7.28 20.02 -5.14
C ILE A 49 6.45 18.79 -4.76
N PRO A 50 6.93 17.99 -3.80
CA PRO A 50 6.23 16.78 -3.42
C PRO A 50 4.86 17.08 -2.81
N LYS A 51 3.85 16.35 -3.26
CA LYS A 51 2.46 16.41 -2.81
C LYS A 51 2.13 15.12 -2.07
N ILE A 52 1.61 15.27 -0.85
CA ILE A 52 1.19 14.16 -0.01
C ILE A 52 -0.32 14.17 0.12
N LYS A 53 -0.93 12.99 0.00
CA LYS A 53 -2.32 12.77 0.38
C LYS A 53 -2.44 11.49 1.18
N ILE A 54 -3.13 11.54 2.31
CA ILE A 54 -3.52 10.32 3.01
C ILE A 54 -4.76 9.78 2.30
N LEU A 55 -4.63 8.58 1.70
CA LEU A 55 -5.71 7.94 0.95
C LEU A 55 -6.60 7.10 1.85
N GLN A 56 -6.00 6.43 2.84
CA GLN A 56 -6.72 5.55 3.76
C GLN A 56 -5.93 5.42 5.06
N GLU A 57 -6.63 5.44 6.19
CA GLU A 57 -6.05 5.13 7.50
C GLU A 57 -6.88 4.12 8.25
N LEU A 58 -6.24 3.39 9.16
CA LEU A 58 -6.96 2.53 10.08
C LEU A 58 -7.84 3.38 11.01
N GLU A 59 -9.15 3.15 10.95
CA GLU A 59 -10.06 3.64 11.98
C GLU A 59 -9.80 2.86 13.28
N GLN A 60 -9.43 3.57 14.33
CA GLN A 60 -9.26 3.01 15.67
C GLN A 60 -10.52 3.33 16.48
N LYS A 61 -11.24 2.28 16.88
CA LYS A 61 -12.32 2.35 17.86
C LYS A 61 -11.84 1.73 19.17
N ASN A 62 -12.06 2.43 20.29
CA ASN A 62 -11.72 1.92 21.61
C ASN A 62 -12.66 0.80 22.08
N PHE A 63 -13.90 0.80 21.57
CA PHE A 63 -14.93 -0.20 21.87
C PHE A 63 -15.63 -0.60 20.58
N LEU A 64 -15.94 -1.89 20.46
CA LEU A 64 -16.73 -2.44 19.36
C LEU A 64 -18.05 -2.96 19.92
N SER A 65 -19.15 -2.51 19.35
CA SER A 65 -20.44 -3.16 19.50
C SER A 65 -20.51 -4.43 18.65
N ILE A 66 -21.49 -5.30 18.92
CA ILE A 66 -21.78 -6.47 18.08
C ILE A 66 -22.06 -6.02 16.62
N ASN A 67 -22.73 -4.88 16.46
CA ASN A 67 -23.03 -4.33 15.14
C ASN A 67 -21.76 -3.87 14.41
N ASP A 68 -20.78 -3.28 15.11
CA ASP A 68 -19.48 -2.94 14.50
C ASP A 68 -18.75 -4.17 13.99
N PHE A 69 -18.86 -5.30 14.72
CA PHE A 69 -18.28 -6.57 14.30
C PHE A 69 -18.97 -7.10 13.04
N ALA A 70 -20.31 -7.16 13.01
CA ALA A 70 -21.05 -7.59 11.84
C ALA A 70 -20.73 -6.71 10.61
N GLN A 71 -20.74 -5.39 10.78
CA GLN A 71 -20.41 -4.44 9.71
C GLN A 71 -18.97 -4.60 9.21
N ARG A 72 -18.00 -4.85 10.09
CA ARG A 72 -16.61 -5.12 9.71
C ARG A 72 -16.52 -6.34 8.79
N TYR A 73 -17.17 -7.44 9.16
CA TYR A 73 -17.16 -8.68 8.37
C TYR A 73 -17.85 -8.48 7.02
N MET A 74 -19.02 -7.85 7.00
CA MET A 74 -19.74 -7.55 5.77
C MET A 74 -18.93 -6.63 4.85
N LYS A 75 -18.36 -5.54 5.36
CA LYS A 75 -17.53 -4.62 4.58
C LYS A 75 -16.30 -5.31 3.98
N ARG A 76 -15.62 -6.16 4.78
CA ARG A 76 -14.50 -6.97 4.30
C ARG A 76 -14.94 -7.91 3.19
N TRP A 77 -16.05 -8.60 3.38
CA TRP A 77 -16.61 -9.48 2.36
C TRP A 77 -16.92 -8.70 1.08
N GLU A 78 -17.75 -7.68 1.12
CA GLU A 78 -18.19 -6.91 -0.05
C GLU A 78 -17.02 -6.35 -0.87
N ILE A 79 -16.01 -5.77 -0.21
CA ILE A 79 -14.85 -5.21 -0.90
C ILE A 79 -14.02 -6.32 -1.56
N LEU A 80 -13.71 -7.40 -0.83
CA LEU A 80 -12.91 -8.49 -1.36
C LEU A 80 -13.66 -9.29 -2.44
N GLN A 81 -14.99 -9.42 -2.31
CA GLN A 81 -15.86 -9.94 -3.36
C GLN A 81 -15.69 -9.16 -4.65
N LYS A 82 -15.81 -7.83 -4.55
CA LYS A 82 -15.72 -6.93 -5.70
C LYS A 82 -14.36 -7.03 -6.37
N ILE A 83 -13.28 -7.13 -5.60
CA ILE A 83 -11.92 -7.35 -6.13
C ILE A 83 -11.85 -8.70 -6.86
N LEU A 84 -12.34 -9.78 -6.26
CA LEU A 84 -12.37 -11.09 -6.89
C LEU A 84 -13.20 -11.10 -8.19
N LEU A 85 -14.42 -10.56 -8.17
CA LEU A 85 -15.29 -10.48 -9.35
C LEU A 85 -14.72 -9.61 -10.48
N SER A 86 -13.76 -8.72 -10.19
CA SER A 86 -13.06 -7.96 -11.24
C SER A 86 -12.06 -8.80 -12.04
N ARG A 87 -11.77 -10.03 -11.60
CA ARG A 87 -10.85 -10.96 -12.26
C ARG A 87 -11.58 -11.74 -13.35
N VAL A 88 -10.97 -11.79 -14.53
CA VAL A 88 -11.58 -12.36 -15.74
C VAL A 88 -11.89 -13.86 -15.59
N GLU A 89 -11.08 -14.56 -14.79
CA GLU A 89 -11.25 -15.98 -14.48
C GLU A 89 -12.42 -16.30 -13.52
N LEU A 90 -13.07 -15.28 -12.94
CA LEU A 90 -14.18 -15.42 -11.98
C LEU A 90 -15.54 -14.96 -12.53
N ASN A 91 -15.66 -14.80 -13.85
CA ASN A 91 -16.90 -14.37 -14.51
C ASN A 91 -18.07 -15.36 -14.33
N ASP A 92 -17.80 -16.61 -13.96
CA ASP A 92 -18.78 -17.68 -13.73
C ASP A 92 -19.08 -17.93 -12.24
N ALA A 93 -18.65 -17.02 -11.36
CA ALA A 93 -18.90 -17.13 -9.94
C ALA A 93 -20.40 -17.12 -9.62
N VAL A 94 -20.86 -18.11 -8.86
CA VAL A 94 -22.24 -18.23 -8.37
C VAL A 94 -22.30 -18.09 -6.86
N SER A 95 -23.49 -17.80 -6.32
CA SER A 95 -23.71 -17.82 -4.88
C SER A 95 -23.64 -19.25 -4.33
N VAL A 96 -23.34 -19.40 -3.04
CA VAL A 96 -23.29 -20.70 -2.36
C VAL A 96 -24.63 -21.45 -2.51
N ALA A 97 -25.76 -20.76 -2.37
CA ALA A 97 -27.08 -21.36 -2.50
C ALA A 97 -27.37 -21.93 -3.90
N SER A 98 -26.72 -21.41 -4.94
CA SER A 98 -26.91 -21.82 -6.34
C SER A 98 -25.82 -22.78 -6.82
N ALA A 99 -24.84 -23.11 -5.98
CA ALA A 99 -23.67 -23.89 -6.37
C ALA A 99 -24.03 -25.35 -6.64
N GLN A 100 -23.87 -25.79 -7.89
CA GLN A 100 -24.11 -27.16 -8.34
C GLN A 100 -23.16 -27.54 -9.50
N GLY A 101 -22.72 -28.79 -9.55
CA GLY A 101 -21.84 -29.27 -10.62
C GLY A 101 -20.50 -28.54 -10.63
N ASN A 102 -19.92 -28.30 -11.80
CA ASN A 102 -18.67 -27.55 -11.91
C ASN A 102 -18.96 -26.05 -11.85
N CYS A 103 -18.51 -25.39 -10.79
CA CYS A 103 -18.72 -23.96 -10.61
C CYS A 103 -17.61 -23.30 -9.80
N THR A 104 -17.65 -21.97 -9.78
CA THR A 104 -16.81 -21.13 -8.94
C THR A 104 -17.70 -20.48 -7.88
N VAL A 105 -17.26 -20.50 -6.62
CA VAL A 105 -17.99 -19.88 -5.50
C VAL A 105 -17.04 -18.99 -4.74
N ILE A 106 -17.52 -17.81 -4.32
CA ILE A 106 -16.75 -16.87 -3.52
C ILE A 106 -17.35 -16.80 -2.13
N GLY A 107 -16.52 -16.86 -1.10
CA GLY A 107 -16.98 -16.68 0.27
C GLY A 107 -15.86 -16.56 1.29
N LEU A 108 -16.28 -16.39 2.54
CA LEU A 108 -15.43 -16.27 3.72
C LEU A 108 -15.20 -17.65 4.34
N ILE A 109 -13.95 -17.96 4.70
CA ILE A 109 -13.61 -19.16 5.44
C ILE A 109 -13.94 -18.98 6.91
N THR A 110 -15.00 -19.62 7.41
CA THR A 110 -15.43 -19.48 8.81
C THR A 110 -14.86 -20.55 9.73
N LYS A 111 -14.44 -21.68 9.17
CA LYS A 111 -13.91 -22.81 9.94
C LYS A 111 -12.86 -23.60 9.16
N ARG A 112 -11.76 -23.94 9.85
CA ARG A 112 -10.68 -24.83 9.39
C ARG A 112 -10.54 -26.01 10.36
N GLN A 113 -10.91 -27.21 9.92
CA GLN A 113 -10.69 -28.50 10.61
C GLN A 113 -10.14 -29.51 9.60
N ASP A 114 -10.70 -30.74 9.55
CA ASP A 114 -10.42 -31.74 8.50
C ASP A 114 -10.97 -31.29 7.12
N HIS A 115 -11.88 -30.33 7.13
CA HIS A 115 -12.45 -29.65 5.97
C HIS A 115 -12.56 -28.15 6.26
N PHE A 116 -12.85 -27.37 5.23
CA PHE A 116 -13.10 -25.93 5.36
C PHE A 116 -14.59 -25.65 5.21
N ILE A 117 -15.09 -24.64 5.92
CA ILE A 117 -16.44 -24.11 5.70
C ILE A 117 -16.29 -22.74 5.04
N LEU A 118 -16.85 -22.61 3.84
CA LEU A 118 -16.96 -21.36 3.10
C LEU A 118 -18.39 -20.84 3.24
N GLU A 119 -18.53 -19.56 3.58
CA GLU A 119 -19.82 -18.91 3.83
C GLU A 119 -19.95 -17.65 2.97
N ASP A 120 -21.14 -17.47 2.39
CA ASP A 120 -21.59 -16.21 1.82
C ASP A 120 -22.96 -15.84 2.42
N PRO A 121 -23.55 -14.67 2.11
CA PRO A 121 -24.86 -14.27 2.63
C PRO A 121 -26.01 -15.21 2.26
N THR A 122 -25.81 -16.14 1.31
CA THR A 122 -26.81 -17.08 0.81
C THR A 122 -26.71 -18.47 1.45
N GLY A 123 -25.58 -18.82 2.06
CA GLY A 123 -25.42 -20.07 2.78
C GLY A 123 -23.98 -20.50 3.02
N THR A 124 -23.82 -21.78 3.37
CA THR A 124 -22.53 -22.42 3.68
C THR A 124 -22.24 -23.60 2.75
N LEU A 125 -20.96 -23.79 2.44
CA LEU A 125 -20.44 -24.84 1.58
C LEU A 125 -19.22 -25.48 2.23
N THR A 126 -19.19 -26.81 2.31
CA THR A 126 -18.04 -27.56 2.81
C THR A 126 -17.03 -27.75 1.69
N LEU A 127 -15.78 -27.38 1.90
CA LEU A 127 -14.70 -27.52 0.90
C LEU A 127 -13.71 -28.62 1.30
N PHE A 128 -13.39 -29.48 0.34
CA PHE A 128 -12.29 -30.43 0.40
C PHE A 128 -11.14 -29.89 -0.45
N ILE A 129 -10.04 -29.51 0.22
CA ILE A 129 -8.89 -28.84 -0.39
C ILE A 129 -7.66 -29.73 -0.18
N LYS A 130 -6.81 -29.83 -1.21
CA LYS A 130 -5.55 -30.58 -1.13
C LYS A 130 -4.65 -29.99 -0.03
N GLN A 131 -3.96 -30.86 0.71
CA GLN A 131 -3.16 -30.48 1.89
C GLN A 131 -2.20 -29.32 1.65
N GLN A 132 -1.52 -29.30 0.50
CA GLN A 132 -0.56 -28.26 0.11
C GLN A 132 -1.18 -26.84 0.04
N ASP A 133 -2.47 -26.73 -0.29
CA ASP A 133 -3.18 -25.46 -0.46
C ASP A 133 -3.90 -25.09 0.84
N ALA A 134 -4.37 -26.11 1.57
CA ALA A 134 -4.98 -25.98 2.90
C ALA A 134 -4.07 -25.27 3.92
N GLU A 135 -2.75 -25.48 3.83
CA GLU A 135 -1.77 -24.85 4.74
C GLU A 135 -1.76 -23.32 4.65
N LYS A 136 -2.11 -22.76 3.49
CA LYS A 136 -2.02 -21.32 3.20
C LYS A 136 -3.30 -20.54 3.50
N ILE A 137 -4.40 -21.25 3.73
CA ILE A 137 -5.73 -20.68 3.98
C ILE A 137 -5.94 -20.55 5.48
N GLU A 138 -6.34 -19.37 5.92
CA GLU A 138 -6.64 -19.08 7.33
C GLU A 138 -8.15 -18.85 7.51
N ASN A 139 -8.62 -18.94 8.76
CA ASN A 139 -9.97 -18.45 9.07
C ASN A 139 -10.05 -16.96 8.75
N ASP A 140 -11.26 -16.52 8.41
CA ASP A 140 -11.57 -15.18 7.95
C ASP A 140 -10.98 -14.78 6.58
N ASP A 141 -10.34 -15.69 5.85
CA ASP A 141 -9.92 -15.43 4.47
C ASP A 141 -11.15 -15.38 3.55
N VAL A 142 -11.20 -14.37 2.68
CA VAL A 142 -12.14 -14.34 1.55
C VAL A 142 -11.43 -14.89 0.33
N ILE A 143 -11.98 -15.97 -0.25
CA ILE A 143 -11.40 -16.64 -1.40
C ILE A 143 -12.49 -17.00 -2.42
N ALA A 144 -12.07 -17.20 -3.66
CA ALA A 144 -12.86 -17.94 -4.63
C ALA A 144 -12.36 -19.39 -4.70
N ALA A 145 -13.28 -20.34 -4.66
CA ALA A 145 -13.01 -21.76 -4.79
C ALA A 145 -13.69 -22.28 -6.07
N LYS A 146 -12.90 -22.94 -6.92
CA LYS A 146 -13.38 -23.55 -8.15
C LYS A 146 -13.29 -25.07 -8.04
N GLY A 147 -14.39 -25.75 -8.34
CA GLY A 147 -14.44 -27.20 -8.17
C GLY A 147 -15.78 -27.79 -8.58
N THR A 148 -15.98 -29.04 -8.17
CA THR A 148 -17.22 -29.78 -8.41
C THR A 148 -18.02 -29.87 -7.12
N VAL A 149 -19.26 -29.38 -7.15
CA VAL A 149 -20.19 -29.39 -6.01
C VAL A 149 -21.15 -30.57 -6.11
N ASN A 150 -21.20 -31.36 -5.04
CA ASN A 150 -22.17 -32.42 -4.82
C ASN A 150 -22.67 -32.37 -3.37
N ASN A 151 -23.98 -32.33 -3.15
CA ASN A 151 -24.59 -32.35 -1.81
C ASN A 151 -23.98 -31.35 -0.80
N LYS A 152 -23.82 -30.08 -1.20
CA LYS A 152 -23.20 -28.99 -0.39
C LYS A 152 -21.74 -29.22 0.02
N THR A 153 -21.08 -30.16 -0.64
CA THR A 153 -19.64 -30.36 -0.55
C THR A 153 -19.00 -30.02 -1.88
N MET A 154 -17.84 -29.37 -1.88
CA MET A 154 -17.08 -29.04 -3.06
C MET A 154 -15.71 -29.70 -2.99
N ASP A 155 -15.40 -30.52 -3.99
CA ASP A 155 -14.03 -30.97 -4.24
C ASP A 155 -13.30 -29.87 -5.01
N VAL A 156 -12.39 -29.18 -4.31
CA VAL A 156 -11.77 -27.97 -4.83
C VAL A 156 -10.59 -28.31 -5.74
N SER A 157 -10.68 -27.84 -6.97
CA SER A 157 -9.62 -27.96 -7.97
C SER A 157 -8.63 -26.79 -7.92
N GLU A 158 -9.11 -25.59 -7.56
CA GLU A 158 -8.33 -24.36 -7.56
C GLU A 158 -8.85 -23.37 -6.51
N ILE A 159 -7.92 -22.68 -5.85
CA ILE A 159 -8.19 -21.60 -4.90
C ILE A 159 -7.62 -20.31 -5.47
N ILE A 160 -8.46 -19.29 -5.57
CA ILE A 160 -8.11 -17.98 -6.11
C ILE A 160 -8.28 -16.94 -5.00
N TYR A 161 -7.18 -16.28 -4.64
CA TYR A 161 -7.18 -15.17 -3.69
C TYR A 161 -7.49 -13.85 -4.40
N PRO A 162 -7.96 -12.81 -3.68
CA PRO A 162 -8.15 -11.48 -4.26
C PRO A 162 -6.90 -11.01 -5.03
N ASP A 163 -5.75 -11.07 -4.35
CA ASP A 163 -4.40 -10.80 -4.87
C ASP A 163 -4.27 -9.43 -5.57
N VAL A 164 -3.04 -9.11 -5.98
CA VAL A 164 -2.78 -7.96 -6.84
C VAL A 164 -2.51 -8.40 -8.27
N GLN A 165 -2.95 -7.58 -9.21
CA GLN A 165 -2.62 -7.75 -10.62
C GLN A 165 -1.19 -7.28 -10.87
N ILE A 166 -0.53 -7.90 -11.84
CA ILE A 166 0.78 -7.46 -12.30
C ILE A 166 0.61 -6.10 -12.96
N HIS A 167 1.35 -5.10 -12.48
CA HIS A 167 1.36 -3.76 -13.05
C HIS A 167 2.77 -3.18 -13.03
N MET A 168 2.98 -2.14 -13.83
CA MET A 168 4.17 -1.32 -13.71
C MET A 168 3.96 -0.33 -12.55
N PRO A 169 4.90 -0.22 -11.61
CA PRO A 169 4.78 0.76 -10.54
C PRO A 169 4.76 2.16 -11.12
N ARG A 170 3.93 3.04 -10.54
CA ARG A 170 3.95 4.46 -10.85
C ARG A 170 5.27 5.07 -10.46
N LYS A 171 5.76 6.01 -11.27
CA LYS A 171 7.04 6.69 -11.07
C LYS A 171 6.84 8.18 -10.99
N THR A 172 7.69 8.84 -10.22
CA THR A 172 7.78 10.30 -10.26
C THR A 172 8.57 10.75 -11.49
N SER A 173 8.32 11.97 -11.97
CA SER A 173 9.08 12.58 -13.08
C SER A 173 10.48 13.06 -12.68
N TYR A 174 10.75 13.11 -11.38
CA TYR A 174 11.99 13.61 -10.78
C TYR A 174 12.43 12.72 -9.62
N ASP A 175 13.69 12.83 -9.22
CA ASP A 175 14.29 12.03 -8.16
C ASP A 175 13.68 12.40 -6.81
N LEU A 176 12.94 11.45 -6.24
CA LEU A 176 12.22 11.60 -4.99
C LEU A 176 12.55 10.41 -4.11
N PHE A 177 13.23 10.67 -2.99
CA PHE A 177 13.77 9.61 -2.14
C PHE A 177 12.89 9.42 -0.91
N ILE A 178 12.50 8.18 -0.64
CA ILE A 178 11.80 7.80 0.59
C ILE A 178 12.64 6.82 1.40
N SER A 179 12.63 6.99 2.73
CA SER A 179 13.27 6.06 3.66
C SER A 179 12.38 5.78 4.86
N CYS A 180 12.50 4.58 5.40
CA CYS A 180 11.90 4.16 6.65
C CYS A 180 12.99 3.87 7.68
N GLN A 181 12.85 4.41 8.89
CA GLN A 181 13.92 4.42 9.88
C GLN A 181 13.43 4.25 11.30
N GLN A 182 14.34 3.71 12.10
CA GLN A 182 14.26 3.65 13.56
C GLN A 182 15.38 4.56 14.09
N ASN A 183 15.03 5.54 14.92
CA ASN A 183 15.91 6.59 15.47
C ASN A 183 16.53 7.60 14.46
N GLU A 184 16.73 8.84 14.89
CA GLU A 184 16.98 10.05 14.07
C GLU A 184 18.36 10.19 13.39
N THR A 185 18.96 9.13 12.83
CA THR A 185 20.38 9.16 12.40
C THR A 185 20.66 9.66 10.97
N LEU A 186 19.68 10.19 10.24
CA LEU A 186 19.95 10.88 8.96
C LEU A 186 20.02 12.39 9.12
N GLN A 187 21.19 12.91 9.47
CA GLN A 187 21.43 14.36 9.34
C GLN A 187 21.90 14.76 7.93
N ASP A 188 22.40 13.83 7.09
CA ASP A 188 23.11 14.21 5.85
C ASP A 188 22.72 13.45 4.56
N CYS A 189 21.61 12.70 4.55
CA CYS A 189 21.13 12.08 3.30
C CYS A 189 20.05 12.94 2.62
N ASP A 190 20.13 13.07 1.29
CA ASP A 190 19.14 13.76 0.43
C ASP A 190 17.83 12.95 0.33
N VAL A 191 17.18 12.74 1.47
CA VAL A 191 15.90 12.04 1.58
C VAL A 191 14.77 13.06 1.57
N SER A 192 13.85 12.90 0.62
CA SER A 192 12.69 13.79 0.50
C SER A 192 11.60 13.47 1.52
N PHE A 193 11.48 12.19 1.89
CA PHE A 193 10.47 11.67 2.81
C PHE A 193 11.07 10.67 3.80
N ILE A 194 10.90 10.95 5.09
CA ILE A 194 11.32 10.03 6.16
C ILE A 194 10.08 9.55 6.90
N ILE A 195 9.86 8.24 6.91
CA ILE A 195 8.91 7.59 7.81
C ILE A 195 9.69 7.15 9.06
N ASP A 196 9.40 7.83 10.17
CA ASP A 196 9.82 7.41 11.50
C ASP A 196 8.87 6.31 11.98
N GLU A 197 9.37 5.08 12.10
CA GLU A 197 8.54 3.93 12.52
C GLU A 197 8.07 4.06 13.97
N ASP A 198 8.96 4.53 14.85
CA ASP A 198 8.73 4.58 16.29
C ASP A 198 7.68 5.64 16.62
N GLN A 199 7.71 6.77 15.91
CA GLN A 199 6.74 7.85 16.08
C GLN A 199 5.55 7.75 15.11
N CYS A 200 5.60 6.84 14.13
CA CYS A 200 4.67 6.80 13.00
C CYS A 200 4.49 8.18 12.35
N LYS A 201 5.59 8.87 12.06
CA LYS A 201 5.57 10.23 11.49
C LYS A 201 6.20 10.24 10.11
N LEU A 202 5.55 10.95 9.19
CA LEU A 202 6.11 11.30 7.89
C LEU A 202 6.65 12.73 7.95
N ARG A 203 7.98 12.87 7.80
CA ARG A 203 8.65 14.17 7.70
C ARG A 203 8.96 14.49 6.25
N TYR A 204 8.66 15.72 5.83
CA TYR A 204 8.93 16.22 4.47
C TYR A 204 9.05 17.74 4.46
N LEU A 205 10.11 18.29 3.86
CA LEU A 205 10.27 19.74 3.68
C LEU A 205 9.99 20.58 4.96
N GLY A 206 10.42 20.10 6.13
CA GLY A 206 10.17 20.77 7.42
C GLY A 206 8.73 20.67 7.95
N LYS A 207 7.85 19.95 7.26
CA LYS A 207 6.49 19.59 7.71
C LYS A 207 6.50 18.16 8.28
N GLU A 208 5.60 17.92 9.22
CA GLU A 208 5.35 16.59 9.77
C GLU A 208 3.88 16.22 9.57
N ALA A 209 3.63 14.95 9.25
CA ALA A 209 2.30 14.35 9.27
C ALA A 209 2.33 13.11 10.15
N ILE A 210 1.38 13.00 11.07
CA ILE A 210 1.22 11.80 11.89
C ILE A 210 0.48 10.77 11.03
N LEU A 211 1.07 9.59 10.88
CA LEU A 211 0.49 8.45 10.17
C LEU A 211 -0.11 7.47 11.17
N LYS A 212 -1.26 6.90 10.83
CA LYS A 212 -1.72 5.68 11.52
C LYS A 212 -1.05 4.44 10.93
N ASN A 213 -1.04 3.36 11.71
CA ASN A 213 -0.49 2.08 11.28
C ASN A 213 -1.60 1.00 11.24
N PRO A 214 -1.92 0.44 10.05
CA PRO A 214 -1.43 0.83 8.73
C PRO A 214 -2.04 2.14 8.20
N SER A 215 -1.38 2.72 7.21
CA SER A 215 -1.90 3.84 6.40
C SER A 215 -1.46 3.73 4.95
N LEU A 216 -2.33 4.16 4.05
CA LEU A 216 -2.08 4.27 2.63
C LEU A 216 -1.96 5.75 2.27
N ILE A 217 -0.81 6.14 1.73
CA ILE A 217 -0.49 7.50 1.34
C ILE A 217 -0.19 7.58 -0.15
N SER A 218 -0.42 8.72 -0.76
CA SER A 218 0.02 9.06 -2.11
C SER A 218 1.09 10.12 -2.04
N LEU A 219 2.24 9.84 -2.65
CA LEU A 219 3.34 10.77 -2.86
C LEU A 219 3.50 10.99 -4.37
N ASN A 220 3.06 12.13 -4.89
CA ASN A 220 3.06 12.41 -6.33
C ASN A 220 2.48 11.25 -7.16
N ASP A 221 1.30 10.80 -6.77
CA ASP A 221 0.54 9.70 -7.39
C ASP A 221 1.10 8.30 -7.17
N VAL A 222 2.34 8.15 -6.67
CA VAL A 222 2.87 6.87 -6.17
C VAL A 222 2.16 6.51 -4.86
N ILE A 223 1.53 5.35 -4.80
CA ILE A 223 0.83 4.88 -3.61
C ILE A 223 1.78 4.06 -2.75
N ILE A 224 1.87 4.44 -1.49
CA ILE A 224 2.73 3.84 -0.50
C ILE A 224 1.87 3.34 0.65
N LEU A 225 2.02 2.06 0.98
CA LEU A 225 1.45 1.47 2.18
C LEU A 225 2.52 1.49 3.27
N TYR A 226 2.28 2.25 4.33
CA TYR A 226 3.04 2.14 5.56
C TYR A 226 2.38 1.08 6.47
N TYR A 227 3.15 0.06 6.84
CA TYR A 227 2.69 -1.02 7.70
C TYR A 227 3.83 -1.51 8.60
N SER A 228 3.71 -1.25 9.91
CA SER A 228 4.58 -1.84 10.92
C SER A 228 3.81 -2.97 11.64
N GLY A 229 4.24 -4.21 11.44
CA GLY A 229 3.56 -5.39 11.97
C GLY A 229 4.22 -6.68 11.53
N THR A 230 3.67 -7.80 11.99
CA THR A 230 4.29 -9.13 11.83
C THR A 230 3.79 -9.90 10.61
N GLN A 231 2.71 -9.44 9.95
CA GLN A 231 2.18 -10.15 8.79
C GLN A 231 3.13 -10.01 7.61
N TYR A 232 3.46 -11.14 6.99
CA TYR A 232 4.33 -11.14 5.84
C TYR A 232 3.69 -10.36 4.68
N PRO A 233 4.39 -9.40 4.05
CA PRO A 233 3.78 -8.43 3.13
C PRO A 233 3.22 -9.08 1.85
N ILE A 234 3.77 -10.21 1.41
CA ILE A 234 3.18 -10.95 0.29
C ILE A 234 1.80 -11.50 0.68
N ASN A 235 1.61 -11.94 1.93
CA ASN A 235 0.29 -12.39 2.38
C ASN A 235 -0.69 -11.22 2.45
N VAL A 236 -0.24 -10.05 2.87
CA VAL A 236 -1.06 -8.82 2.86
C VAL A 236 -1.50 -8.45 1.44
N LEU A 237 -0.60 -8.53 0.46
CA LEU A 237 -0.94 -8.29 -0.95
C LEU A 237 -1.86 -9.36 -1.52
N ARG A 238 -1.59 -10.64 -1.22
CA ARG A 238 -2.38 -11.78 -1.69
C ARG A 238 -3.81 -11.75 -1.13
N LYS A 239 -3.96 -11.50 0.16
CA LYS A 239 -5.25 -11.47 0.86
C LYS A 239 -5.97 -10.13 0.71
N ARG A 240 -5.25 -9.06 0.38
CA ARG A 240 -5.74 -7.68 0.26
C ARG A 240 -6.33 -7.11 1.55
N PHE A 241 -5.92 -7.61 2.72
CA PHE A 241 -6.25 -6.99 4.00
C PHE A 241 -5.17 -7.22 5.05
N ILE A 242 -5.13 -6.34 6.05
CA ILE A 242 -4.33 -6.45 7.26
C ILE A 242 -5.30 -6.56 8.42
N GLN A 243 -5.24 -7.68 9.14
CA GLN A 243 -6.06 -7.91 10.32
C GLN A 243 -5.45 -7.20 11.53
N ARG A 244 -6.24 -6.36 12.21
CA ARG A 244 -5.92 -5.85 13.54
C ARG A 244 -6.97 -6.34 14.54
N LYS A 245 -6.65 -6.22 15.83
CA LYS A 245 -7.50 -6.73 16.92
C LYS A 245 -8.93 -6.20 16.82
N TYR A 246 -9.10 -4.93 16.52
CA TYR A 246 -10.40 -4.25 16.51
C TYR A 246 -10.82 -3.67 15.16
N SER A 247 -10.03 -3.83 14.11
CA SER A 247 -10.36 -3.33 12.78
C SER A 247 -9.61 -4.09 11.70
N ASP A 248 -10.14 -4.06 10.48
CA ASP A 248 -9.43 -4.54 9.29
C ASP A 248 -9.01 -3.35 8.44
N PHE A 249 -7.81 -3.41 7.90
CA PHE A 249 -7.38 -2.50 6.86
C PHE A 249 -7.41 -3.22 5.53
N ILE A 250 -8.46 -2.96 4.74
CA ILE A 250 -8.65 -3.61 3.45
C ILE A 250 -7.96 -2.77 2.38
N LEU A 251 -7.15 -3.41 1.55
CA LEU A 251 -6.44 -2.79 0.44
C LEU A 251 -7.37 -2.74 -0.78
N GLU A 252 -8.13 -1.65 -0.89
CA GLU A 252 -8.90 -1.35 -2.11
C GLU A 252 -7.96 -0.97 -3.25
N ASN A 253 -7.04 -0.04 -2.98
CA ASN A 253 -6.01 0.39 -3.93
C ASN A 253 -4.75 -0.46 -3.81
N VAL A 254 -4.10 -0.76 -4.93
CA VAL A 254 -2.81 -1.45 -4.95
C VAL A 254 -1.70 -0.45 -4.65
N PRO A 255 -0.87 -0.68 -3.62
CA PRO A 255 0.31 0.15 -3.39
C PRO A 255 1.40 -0.18 -4.42
N ASP A 256 2.17 0.82 -4.83
CA ASP A 256 3.40 0.62 -5.60
C ASP A 256 4.58 0.28 -4.68
N VAL A 257 4.54 0.78 -3.44
CA VAL A 257 5.55 0.56 -2.41
C VAL A 257 4.90 0.13 -1.10
N ILE A 258 5.42 -0.92 -0.45
CA ILE A 258 5.11 -1.24 0.94
C ILE A 258 6.34 -0.95 1.77
N ILE A 259 6.17 -0.14 2.80
CA ILE A 259 7.21 0.11 3.81
C ILE A 259 6.85 -0.69 5.06
N THR A 260 7.73 -1.63 5.44
CA THR A 260 7.45 -2.55 6.55
C THR A 260 8.70 -3.19 7.16
N ASN A 261 8.68 -3.43 8.47
CA ASN A 261 9.69 -4.19 9.20
C ASN A 261 9.51 -5.72 9.14
N ALA A 262 8.48 -6.22 8.45
CA ALA A 262 8.19 -7.66 8.35
C ALA A 262 9.18 -8.46 7.47
N VAL A 263 10.12 -7.79 6.79
CA VAL A 263 11.15 -8.41 5.96
C VAL A 263 12.52 -7.81 6.27
N LYS A 264 13.59 -8.56 6.00
CA LYS A 264 14.98 -8.08 6.22
C LYS A 264 15.58 -7.42 4.98
N ASP A 265 15.19 -7.90 3.80
CA ASP A 265 15.69 -7.44 2.52
C ASP A 265 14.53 -7.00 1.63
N PRO A 266 14.76 -6.04 0.70
CA PRO A 266 13.75 -5.60 -0.23
C PRO A 266 13.31 -6.74 -1.13
N ILE A 267 12.01 -6.85 -1.35
CA ILE A 267 11.41 -7.83 -2.26
C ILE A 267 10.51 -7.12 -3.26
N ASN A 268 10.26 -7.75 -4.40
CA ASN A 268 9.31 -7.27 -5.40
C ASN A 268 8.22 -8.32 -5.60
N TYR A 269 6.97 -7.89 -5.65
CA TYR A 269 5.83 -8.76 -5.89
C TYR A 269 4.87 -8.11 -6.88
N LYS A 270 4.82 -8.62 -8.11
CA LYS A 270 3.86 -8.19 -9.15
C LYS A 270 3.82 -6.67 -9.40
N GLY A 271 4.97 -6.01 -9.36
CA GLY A 271 5.09 -4.55 -9.52
C GLY A 271 5.15 -3.77 -8.21
N VAL A 272 4.79 -4.39 -7.08
CA VAL A 272 4.89 -3.77 -5.75
C VAL A 272 6.28 -3.98 -5.19
N SER A 273 6.96 -2.89 -4.82
CA SER A 273 8.24 -2.94 -4.11
C SER A 273 8.01 -2.94 -2.60
N VAL A 274 8.48 -3.97 -1.91
CA VAL A 274 8.49 -3.99 -0.45
C VAL A 274 9.87 -3.56 0.03
N LEU A 275 9.89 -2.56 0.89
CA LEU A 275 11.09 -1.91 1.40
C LEU A 275 11.12 -2.01 2.92
N PRO A 276 12.13 -2.65 3.51
CA PRO A 276 12.33 -2.62 4.95
C PRO A 276 13.01 -1.35 5.42
N SER A 277 12.94 -1.10 6.73
CA SER A 277 13.74 -0.08 7.39
C SER A 277 15.22 -0.29 7.11
N GLY A 278 15.97 0.81 7.03
CA GLY A 278 17.40 0.75 6.69
C GLY A 278 17.71 1.02 5.21
N TYR A 279 16.70 1.24 4.37
CA TYR A 279 16.86 1.49 2.95
C TYR A 279 16.31 2.86 2.52
N ILE A 280 16.88 3.38 1.44
CA ILE A 280 16.42 4.55 0.69
C ILE A 280 15.95 4.04 -0.67
N LEU A 281 14.77 4.47 -1.10
CA LEU A 281 14.20 4.15 -2.41
C LEU A 281 14.03 5.44 -3.21
N ASN A 282 14.56 5.47 -4.43
CA ASN A 282 14.28 6.52 -5.40
C ASN A 282 12.98 6.21 -6.18
N LEU A 283 11.93 7.00 -6.04
CA LEU A 283 10.63 6.77 -6.64
C LEU A 283 10.56 7.05 -8.15
N LYS A 284 11.62 7.61 -8.75
CA LYS A 284 11.73 7.82 -10.21
C LYS A 284 12.12 6.53 -10.93
N ASN A 285 13.13 5.83 -10.40
CA ASN A 285 13.75 4.68 -11.05
C ASN A 285 13.65 3.38 -10.24
N TYR A 286 13.17 3.45 -8.99
CA TYR A 286 13.06 2.35 -8.04
C TYR A 286 14.40 1.73 -7.60
N GLU A 287 15.49 2.50 -7.71
CA GLU A 287 16.79 2.11 -7.15
C GLU A 287 16.73 2.13 -5.63
N LYS A 288 17.34 1.11 -5.01
CA LYS A 288 17.32 0.85 -3.57
C LYS A 288 18.74 0.90 -3.05
N THR A 289 19.00 1.74 -2.07
CA THR A 289 20.33 1.90 -1.45
C THR A 289 20.21 1.65 0.04
N LYS A 290 21.12 0.86 0.63
CA LYS A 290 21.18 0.73 2.09
C LYS A 290 21.74 2.03 2.67
N ILE A 291 21.15 2.50 3.76
CA ILE A 291 21.58 3.75 4.42
C ILE A 291 23.06 3.68 4.85
N GLN A 292 23.51 2.52 5.31
CA GLN A 292 24.90 2.30 5.76
C GLN A 292 25.93 2.55 4.64
N ASP A 293 25.55 2.27 3.39
CA ASP A 293 26.45 2.44 2.23
C ASP A 293 26.61 3.93 1.91
N VAL A 294 25.53 4.72 2.02
CA VAL A 294 25.55 6.18 1.76
C VAL A 294 26.39 6.92 2.80
N ALA A 295 26.27 6.56 4.08
CA ALA A 295 27.06 7.16 5.14
C ALA A 295 28.58 6.91 4.98
N THR A 296 28.95 5.80 4.35
CA THR A 296 30.36 5.43 4.14
C THR A 296 30.99 6.20 2.98
N GLU A 297 30.20 6.58 1.96
CA GLU A 297 30.68 7.36 0.81
C GLU A 297 30.94 8.83 1.15
N GLN A 298 30.22 9.41 2.12
CA GLN A 298 30.42 10.81 2.53
C GLN A 298 31.67 11.01 3.42
N ILE A 299 32.28 9.94 3.93
CA ILE A 299 33.46 9.99 4.81
C ILE A 299 34.78 9.83 4.00
N LYS A 300 34.71 9.51 2.70
CA LYS A 300 35.86 9.38 1.81
C LYS A 300 36.09 10.64 0.98
#